data_AF-A0A7G9YNB5-F1
#
_entry.id   AF-A0A7G9YNB5-F1
#
_cell.length_a   1.000
_cell.length_b   1.000
_cell.length_c   1.000
_cell.angle_alpha   90.00
_cell.angle_beta   90.00
_cell.angle_gamma   90.00
#
_symmetry.space_group_name_H-M   'P 1'
#
loop_
_entity.id
_entity.type
_entity.pdbx_description
1 polymer ?
#
loop_
_entity_poly.entity_id
_entity_poly.type
_entity_poly.pdbx_seq_one_letter_code
_entity_poly.pdbx_strand_id
1 'polypeptide(L)'
;MNKNLDAKVFAEKLKKLTSKNEVERRFKVFISHNSKDDAIACQLRNLLVVIPEMDVILDVCSFEVGEPLPERIVGDIKGCDCFVVFLTKNAEKSGWVNQEIGVAINADIKIIPIVEEGVCLALLEGRKYISLECGEAILDAFRTICDYHTKYENEW
;
A
#
# COMPACT_ATOMS: atom_id res chain seq x y z
N MET A 1 1.51 -6.88 -52.54
CA MET A 1 1.18 -7.29 -51.15
C MET A 1 1.52 -6.12 -50.23
N ASN A 2 0.50 -5.44 -49.69
CA ASN A 2 0.65 -4.12 -49.06
C ASN A 2 1.01 -4.26 -47.57
N LYS A 3 2.30 -4.36 -47.26
CA LYS A 3 2.86 -4.56 -45.91
C LYS A 3 2.38 -3.54 -44.85
N ASN A 4 1.88 -2.38 -45.29
CA ASN A 4 1.41 -1.30 -44.40
C ASN A 4 -0.01 -1.52 -43.86
N LEU A 5 -0.85 -2.27 -44.58
CA LEU A 5 -2.20 -2.60 -44.14
C LEU A 5 -2.15 -3.64 -43.01
N ASP A 6 -1.24 -4.61 -43.12
CA ASP A 6 -1.08 -5.70 -42.14
C ASP A 6 -0.57 -5.19 -40.79
N ALA A 7 0.37 -4.24 -40.77
CA ALA A 7 0.91 -3.67 -39.54
C ALA A 7 -0.13 -2.88 -38.73
N LYS A 8 -1.00 -2.13 -39.42
CA LYS A 8 -2.04 -1.33 -38.77
C LYS A 8 -3.16 -2.21 -38.20
N VAL A 9 -3.58 -3.23 -38.96
CA VAL A 9 -4.53 -4.24 -38.50
C VAL A 9 -3.96 -5.04 -37.32
N PHE A 10 -2.67 -5.37 -37.34
CA PHE A 10 -2.01 -6.05 -36.23
C PHE A 10 -1.92 -5.16 -34.98
N ALA A 11 -1.60 -3.87 -35.12
CA ALA A 11 -1.57 -2.91 -34.03
C ALA A 11 -2.97 -2.67 -33.42
N GLU A 12 -4.03 -2.63 -34.24
CA GLU A 12 -5.41 -2.54 -33.75
C GLU A 12 -5.85 -3.82 -33.04
N LYS A 13 -5.42 -4.98 -33.52
CA LYS A 13 -5.68 -6.28 -32.88
C LYS A 13 -4.92 -6.40 -31.57
N LEU A 14 -3.67 -5.93 -31.50
CA LEU A 14 -2.89 -5.79 -30.27
C LEU A 14 -3.57 -4.84 -29.29
N LYS A 15 -4.00 -3.65 -29.72
CA LYS A 15 -4.76 -2.71 -28.87
C LYS A 15 -6.05 -3.33 -28.32
N LYS A 16 -6.79 -4.09 -29.13
CA LYS A 16 -8.01 -4.79 -28.70
C LYS A 16 -7.72 -5.97 -27.78
N LEU A 17 -6.58 -6.65 -27.96
CA LEU A 17 -6.13 -7.74 -27.08
C LEU A 17 -5.63 -7.19 -25.75
N THR A 18 -4.92 -6.06 -25.74
CA THR A 18 -4.49 -5.38 -24.53
C THR A 18 -5.67 -4.71 -23.81
N SER A 19 -6.64 -4.13 -24.52
CA SER A 19 -7.85 -3.55 -23.89
C SER A 19 -8.84 -4.60 -23.38
N LYS A 20 -8.79 -5.85 -23.89
CA LYS A 20 -9.55 -6.99 -23.32
C LYS A 20 -8.81 -7.69 -22.18
N ASN A 21 -7.52 -7.44 -22.03
CA ASN A 21 -6.66 -7.93 -20.95
C ASN A 21 -6.13 -6.77 -20.09
N GLU A 22 -6.83 -5.64 -20.05
CA GLU A 22 -6.68 -4.74 -18.91
C GLU A 22 -7.26 -5.52 -17.74
N VAL A 23 -6.39 -6.25 -17.04
CA VAL A 23 -6.63 -6.55 -15.64
C VAL A 23 -6.88 -5.17 -15.06
N GLU A 24 -8.13 -4.84 -14.76
CA GLU A 24 -8.47 -3.61 -14.06
C GLU A 24 -7.47 -3.49 -12.92
N ARG A 25 -6.65 -2.44 -12.98
CA ARG A 25 -5.56 -2.27 -12.03
C ARG A 25 -6.20 -2.16 -10.67
N ARG A 26 -6.09 -3.24 -9.89
CA ARG A 26 -6.56 -3.24 -8.50
C ARG A 26 -5.80 -2.22 -7.69
N PHE A 27 -6.52 -1.50 -6.84
CA PHE A 27 -5.98 -0.51 -5.92
C PHE A 27 -5.13 -1.23 -4.86
N LYS A 28 -3.82 -1.00 -4.89
CA LYS A 28 -2.84 -1.72 -4.06
C LYS A 28 -2.64 -1.03 -2.73
N VAL A 29 -2.92 -1.73 -1.64
CA VAL A 29 -2.70 -1.26 -0.26
C VAL A 29 -1.58 -2.06 0.36
N PHE A 30 -0.48 -1.41 0.72
CA PHE A 30 0.58 -2.02 1.53
C PHE A 30 0.36 -1.70 3.00
N ILE A 31 0.36 -2.71 3.87
CA ILE A 31 0.21 -2.56 5.32
C ILE A 31 1.52 -2.96 5.99
N SER A 32 2.19 -1.97 6.58
CA SER A 32 3.42 -2.11 7.35
C SER A 32 3.10 -2.12 8.85
N HIS A 33 3.67 -3.07 9.59
CA HIS A 33 3.52 -3.22 11.03
C HIS A 33 4.69 -4.03 11.62
N ASN A 34 4.85 -4.02 12.95
CA ASN A 34 5.69 -5.00 13.62
C ASN A 34 4.92 -6.32 13.76
N SER A 35 5.57 -7.47 13.65
CA SER A 35 4.91 -8.79 13.79
C SER A 35 4.16 -8.99 15.12
N LYS A 36 4.56 -8.29 16.19
CA LYS A 36 3.81 -8.29 17.47
C LYS A 36 2.44 -7.61 17.37
N ASP A 37 2.21 -6.85 16.32
CA ASP A 37 0.98 -6.12 16.04
C ASP A 37 0.16 -6.78 14.92
N ASP A 38 0.49 -8.03 14.55
CA ASP A 38 -0.21 -8.81 13.51
C ASP A 38 -1.73 -8.78 13.68
N ALA A 39 -2.21 -8.86 14.93
CA ALA A 39 -3.63 -8.92 15.22
C ALA A 39 -4.38 -7.68 14.73
N ILE A 40 -3.86 -6.46 14.99
CA ILE A 40 -4.51 -5.22 14.58
C ILE A 40 -4.34 -4.97 13.08
N ALA A 41 -3.19 -5.32 12.51
CA ALA A 41 -2.96 -5.20 11.07
C ALA A 41 -3.87 -6.15 10.27
N CYS A 42 -4.08 -7.38 10.78
CA CYS A 42 -5.02 -8.34 10.22
C CYS A 42 -6.48 -7.85 10.23
N GLN A 43 -6.90 -7.09 11.26
CA GLN A 43 -8.25 -6.53 11.31
C GLN A 43 -8.51 -5.61 10.12
N LEU A 44 -7.61 -4.65 9.87
CA LEU A 44 -7.72 -3.75 8.72
C LEU A 44 -7.66 -4.52 7.40
N ARG A 45 -6.70 -5.44 7.27
CA ARG A 45 -6.57 -6.30 6.09
C ARG A 45 -7.87 -7.04 5.78
N ASN A 46 -8.51 -7.63 6.78
CA ASN A 46 -9.75 -8.40 6.62
C ASN A 46 -10.93 -7.55 6.13
N LEU A 47 -10.98 -6.27 6.51
CA LEU A 47 -11.98 -5.34 5.99
C LEU A 47 -11.70 -4.92 4.54
N LEU A 48 -10.43 -4.79 4.16
CA LEU A 48 -10.06 -4.35 2.81
C LEU A 48 -10.15 -5.46 1.76
N VAL A 49 -9.78 -6.70 2.12
CA VAL A 49 -9.76 -7.82 1.13
C VAL A 49 -11.14 -8.28 0.65
N VAL A 50 -12.22 -7.83 1.30
CA VAL A 50 -13.58 -8.11 0.81
C VAL A 50 -13.98 -7.19 -0.35
N ILE A 51 -13.20 -6.15 -0.64
CA ILE A 51 -13.40 -5.24 -1.76
C ILE A 51 -12.67 -5.83 -2.99
N PRO A 52 -13.39 -6.28 -4.04
CA PRO A 52 -12.79 -6.94 -5.21
C PRO A 52 -11.72 -6.12 -5.93
N GLU A 53 -11.89 -4.80 -5.94
CA GLU A 53 -11.04 -3.82 -6.62
C GLU A 53 -9.74 -3.55 -5.85
N MET A 54 -9.59 -4.06 -4.62
CA MET A 54 -8.40 -3.87 -3.80
C MET A 54 -7.46 -5.07 -3.83
N ASP A 55 -6.15 -4.78 -3.76
CA ASP A 55 -5.08 -5.75 -3.59
C ASP A 55 -4.29 -5.41 -2.32
N VAL A 56 -4.47 -6.20 -1.26
CA VAL A 56 -3.92 -5.88 0.06
C VAL A 56 -2.70 -6.74 0.34
N ILE A 57 -1.56 -6.06 0.47
CA ILE A 57 -0.27 -6.64 0.83
C ILE A 57 -0.09 -6.40 2.32
N LEU A 58 -0.16 -7.48 3.11
CA LEU A 58 0.20 -7.49 4.52
C LEU A 58 1.52 -8.23 4.62
N ASP A 59 2.59 -7.52 4.98
CA ASP A 59 3.90 -8.13 5.04
C ASP A 59 4.30 -8.41 6.49
N VAL A 60 4.80 -9.63 6.74
CA VAL A 60 5.28 -10.08 8.04
C VAL A 60 6.75 -10.42 7.86
N CYS A 61 7.59 -9.39 7.78
CA CYS A 61 9.02 -9.60 7.63
C CYS A 61 9.64 -10.00 8.98
N SER A 62 9.97 -11.28 9.14
CA SER A 62 10.87 -11.76 10.20
C SER A 62 12.27 -12.01 9.62
N PHE A 63 12.99 -10.93 9.30
CA PHE A 63 14.37 -11.03 8.80
C PHE A 63 15.41 -10.76 9.89
N GLU A 64 16.63 -11.22 9.66
CA GLU A 64 17.73 -11.01 10.59
C GLU A 64 18.17 -9.53 10.61
N VAL A 65 18.57 -9.06 11.79
CA VAL A 65 19.02 -7.67 11.97
C VAL A 65 20.29 -7.43 11.14
N GLY A 66 20.23 -6.44 10.25
CA GLY A 66 21.36 -6.04 9.39
C GLY A 66 21.21 -6.46 7.93
N GLU A 67 20.19 -7.26 7.59
CA GLU A 67 19.86 -7.54 6.19
C GLU A 67 19.20 -6.33 5.51
N PRO A 68 19.49 -6.07 4.23
CA PRO A 68 18.80 -5.04 3.47
C PRO A 68 17.34 -5.43 3.21
N LEU A 69 16.47 -4.45 2.97
CA LEU A 69 15.12 -4.69 2.47
C LEU A 69 15.15 -5.58 1.22
N PRO A 70 14.42 -6.72 1.17
CA PRO A 70 14.33 -7.51 -0.04
C PRO A 70 13.80 -6.64 -1.16
N GLU A 71 14.38 -6.78 -2.34
CA GLU A 71 13.99 -6.04 -3.54
C GLU A 71 12.49 -6.18 -3.84
N ARG A 72 11.92 -7.34 -3.48
CA ARG A 72 10.47 -7.59 -3.55
C ARG A 72 9.67 -6.59 -2.71
N ILE A 73 10.03 -6.37 -1.44
CA ILE A 73 9.32 -5.46 -0.54
C ILE A 73 9.44 -4.02 -1.03
N VAL A 74 10.63 -3.64 -1.49
CA VAL A 74 10.84 -2.33 -2.12
C VAL A 74 9.95 -2.18 -3.36
N GLY A 75 9.83 -3.22 -4.18
CA GLY A 75 8.95 -3.24 -5.34
C GLY A 75 7.47 -3.16 -4.98
N ASP A 76 7.05 -3.88 -3.95
CA ASP A 76 5.67 -3.90 -3.45
C ASP A 76 5.26 -2.53 -2.88
N ILE A 77 6.15 -1.87 -2.11
CA ILE A 77 5.94 -0.50 -1.61
C ILE A 77 5.90 0.51 -2.75
N LYS A 78 6.88 0.48 -3.67
CA LYS A 78 6.92 1.41 -4.81
C LYS A 78 5.75 1.23 -5.78
N GLY A 79 5.18 0.03 -5.82
CA GLY A 79 4.09 -0.33 -6.70
C GLY A 79 2.70 -0.15 -6.10
N CYS A 80 2.60 0.17 -4.80
CA CYS A 80 1.30 0.34 -4.15
C CYS A 80 0.72 1.74 -4.40
N ASP A 81 -0.59 1.87 -4.25
CA ASP A 81 -1.29 3.15 -4.31
C ASP A 81 -1.32 3.84 -2.94
N CYS A 82 -1.37 3.04 -1.88
CA CYS A 82 -1.46 3.50 -0.50
C CYS A 82 -0.58 2.66 0.40
N PHE A 83 0.19 3.32 1.26
CA PHE A 83 1.01 2.73 2.30
C PHE A 83 0.42 3.05 3.67
N VAL A 84 -0.08 2.03 4.36
CA VAL A 84 -0.60 2.11 5.72
C VAL A 84 0.48 1.64 6.67
N VAL A 85 0.70 2.37 7.76
CA VAL A 85 1.67 1.95 8.78
C VAL A 85 1.07 2.03 10.17
N PHE A 86 1.20 0.93 10.92
CA PHE A 86 0.91 0.88 12.34
C PHE A 86 2.18 1.25 13.12
N LEU A 87 2.24 2.48 13.63
CA LEU A 87 3.28 2.96 14.52
C LEU A 87 2.88 2.73 15.98
N THR A 88 3.12 1.52 16.46
CA THR A 88 3.01 1.13 17.87
C THR A 88 4.36 1.27 18.58
N LYS A 89 4.38 1.06 19.89
CA LYS A 89 5.63 0.90 20.67
C LYS A 89 6.50 -0.25 20.19
N ASN A 90 5.89 -1.29 19.60
CA ASN A 90 6.63 -2.39 18.99
C ASN A 90 7.27 -1.97 17.64
N ALA A 91 6.56 -1.15 16.86
CA ALA A 91 6.99 -0.69 15.55
C ALA A 91 7.99 0.48 15.59
N GLU A 92 7.91 1.37 16.59
CA GLU A 92 8.77 2.54 16.74
C GLU A 92 10.26 2.20 16.63
N LYS A 93 10.66 1.10 17.27
CA LYS A 93 12.06 0.62 17.31
C LYS A 93 12.37 -0.40 16.23
N SER A 94 11.40 -0.71 15.37
CA SER A 94 11.60 -1.62 14.25
C SER A 94 12.42 -0.93 13.19
N GLY A 95 13.67 -1.38 13.02
CA GLY A 95 14.51 -0.94 11.90
C GLY A 95 13.82 -1.19 10.55
N TRP A 96 12.98 -2.22 10.48
CA TRP A 96 12.26 -2.58 9.27
C TRP A 96 11.17 -1.60 8.89
N VAL A 97 10.23 -1.36 9.81
CA VAL A 97 9.12 -0.42 9.59
C VAL A 97 9.67 0.96 9.24
N ASN A 98 10.74 1.39 9.91
CA ASN A 98 11.41 2.66 9.60
C ASN A 98 12.00 2.70 8.18
N GLN A 99 12.60 1.61 7.69
CA GLN A 99 13.10 1.55 6.32
C GLN A 99 11.95 1.52 5.29
N GLU A 100 10.88 0.78 5.55
CA GLU A 100 9.69 0.75 4.69
C GLU A 100 9.04 2.14 4.57
N ILE A 101 8.90 2.86 5.68
CA ILE A 101 8.47 4.26 5.69
C ILE A 101 9.39 5.10 4.82
N GLY A 102 10.71 4.94 4.94
CA GLY A 102 11.69 5.65 4.12
C GLY A 102 11.52 5.40 2.63
N VAL A 103 11.28 4.15 2.23
CA VAL A 103 11.00 3.78 0.83
C VAL A 103 9.71 4.42 0.34
N ALA A 104 8.63 4.35 1.13
CA ALA A 104 7.34 4.94 0.78
C ALA A 104 7.43 6.46 0.60
N ILE A 105 8.12 7.16 1.51
CA ILE A 105 8.38 8.61 1.40
C ILE A 105 9.17 8.92 0.13
N ASN A 106 10.26 8.19 -0.13
CA ASN A 106 11.11 8.44 -1.30
C ASN A 106 10.39 8.17 -2.63
N ALA A 107 9.43 7.26 -2.63
CA ALA A 107 8.62 6.93 -3.80
C ALA A 107 7.35 7.81 -3.94
N ASP A 108 7.19 8.83 -3.09
CA ASP A 108 6.02 9.72 -3.03
C ASP A 108 4.69 8.97 -2.90
N ILE A 109 4.72 7.85 -2.18
CA ILE A 109 3.52 7.05 -1.91
C ILE A 109 2.68 7.75 -0.85
N LYS A 110 1.36 7.68 -1.00
CA LYS A 110 0.44 8.18 0.03
C LYS A 110 0.56 7.33 1.28
N ILE A 111 0.97 7.97 2.38
CA ILE A 111 1.10 7.32 3.69
C ILE A 111 -0.10 7.64 4.57
N ILE A 112 -0.70 6.61 5.17
CA ILE A 112 -1.74 6.69 6.21
C ILE A 112 -1.15 6.12 7.50
N PRO A 113 -0.66 6.97 8.42
CA PRO A 113 -0.16 6.51 9.71
C PRO A 113 -1.31 6.23 10.68
N ILE A 114 -1.26 5.09 11.36
CA ILE A 114 -2.11 4.73 12.49
C ILE A 114 -1.19 4.60 13.71
N VAL A 115 -1.36 5.44 14.72
CA VAL A 115 -0.31 5.71 15.72
C VAL A 115 -0.84 5.42 17.12
N GLU A 116 -0.10 4.60 17.87
CA GLU A 116 -0.31 4.39 19.32
C GLU A 116 0.15 5.61 20.11
N GLU A 117 -0.56 5.96 21.18
CA GLU A 117 -0.20 7.12 21.99
C GLU A 117 1.20 7.00 22.61
N GLY A 118 1.96 8.11 22.55
CA GLY A 118 3.29 8.22 23.14
C GLY A 118 4.44 7.66 22.29
N VAL A 119 4.17 7.27 21.03
CA VAL A 119 5.18 6.82 20.07
C VAL A 119 5.81 8.01 19.33
N CYS A 120 7.12 7.98 19.12
CA CYS A 120 7.85 8.90 18.25
C CYS A 120 7.48 8.68 16.77
N LEU A 121 7.11 9.75 16.06
CA LEU A 121 6.72 9.63 14.64
C LEU A 121 7.93 9.59 13.68
N ALA A 122 9.11 9.99 14.15
CA ALA A 122 10.35 10.01 13.38
C ALA A 122 10.21 10.66 11.99
N LEU A 123 10.30 9.90 10.90
CA LEU A 123 10.16 10.43 9.53
C LEU A 123 8.74 10.91 9.19
N LEU A 124 7.76 10.61 10.04
CA LEU A 124 6.37 11.02 9.89
C LEU A 124 6.00 12.22 10.77
N GLU A 125 6.96 12.85 11.46
CA GLU A 125 6.73 14.07 12.22
C GLU A 125 6.05 15.16 11.39
N GLY A 126 5.07 15.85 11.99
CA GLY A 126 4.26 16.87 11.31
C GLY A 126 3.20 16.36 10.34
N ARG A 127 3.07 15.04 10.13
CA ARG A 127 1.99 14.44 9.33
C ARG A 127 0.75 14.18 10.19
N LYS A 128 -0.44 14.33 9.60
CA LYS A 128 -1.69 13.88 10.23
C LYS A 128 -1.72 12.36 10.28
N TYR A 129 -2.28 11.82 11.35
CA TYR A 129 -2.39 10.39 11.60
C TYR A 129 -3.75 10.05 12.22
N ILE A 130 -4.11 8.76 12.19
CA ILE A 130 -5.23 8.20 12.93
C ILE A 130 -4.70 7.72 14.28
N SER A 131 -5.28 8.20 15.38
CA SER A 131 -4.92 7.74 16.72
C SER A 131 -5.47 6.33 16.96
N LEU A 132 -4.62 5.39 17.35
CA LEU A 132 -5.01 4.01 17.65
C LEU A 132 -5.92 3.92 18.89
N GLU A 133 -5.83 4.90 19.79
CA GLU A 133 -6.71 5.00 20.98
C GLU A 133 -8.16 5.38 20.63
N CYS A 134 -8.43 5.77 19.38
CA CYS A 134 -9.80 5.92 18.91
C CYS A 134 -10.42 4.51 18.78
N GLY A 135 -11.53 4.25 19.46
CA GLY A 135 -12.24 2.97 19.36
C GLY A 135 -12.64 2.57 17.92
N GLU A 136 -12.65 3.54 17.01
CA GLU A 136 -12.99 3.38 15.59
C GLU A 136 -11.75 3.47 14.66
N ALA A 137 -10.52 3.44 15.18
CA ALA A 137 -9.30 3.67 14.40
C ALA A 137 -9.19 2.82 13.14
N ILE A 138 -9.53 1.52 13.24
CA ILE A 138 -9.51 0.59 12.10
C ILE A 138 -10.58 0.95 11.06
N LEU A 139 -11.76 1.39 11.51
CA LEU A 139 -12.85 1.82 10.63
C LEU A 139 -12.54 3.17 9.97
N ASP A 140 -11.89 4.08 10.67
CA ASP A 140 -11.42 5.35 10.12
C ASP A 140 -10.31 5.14 9.08
N ALA A 141 -9.39 4.20 9.33
CA ALA A 141 -8.39 3.79 8.35
C ALA A 141 -9.04 3.20 7.10
N PHE A 142 -9.98 2.26 7.28
CA PHE A 142 -10.75 1.67 6.18
C PHE A 142 -11.46 2.74 5.34
N ARG A 143 -12.21 3.66 5.98
CA ARG A 143 -12.91 4.76 5.30
C ARG A 143 -11.95 5.65 4.53
N THR A 144 -10.83 6.03 5.16
CA THR A 144 -9.81 6.88 4.53
C THR A 144 -9.24 6.23 3.26
N ILE A 145 -9.00 4.91 3.29
CA ILE A 145 -8.50 4.15 2.14
C ILE A 145 -9.56 4.08 1.02
N CYS A 146 -10.81 3.81 1.37
CA CYS A 146 -11.92 3.78 0.40
C CYS A 146 -12.17 5.15 -0.25
N ASP A 147 -12.14 6.23 0.52
CA ASP A 147 -12.26 7.60 0.01
C ASP A 147 -11.12 7.93 -0.97
N TYR A 148 -9.92 7.44 -0.67
CA TYR A 148 -8.75 7.64 -1.52
C TYR A 148 -8.86 6.83 -2.82
N HIS A 149 -9.25 5.56 -2.75
CA HIS A 149 -9.54 4.74 -3.92
C HIS A 149 -10.60 5.39 -4.84
N THR A 150 -11.68 5.92 -4.26
CA THR A 150 -12.77 6.55 -5.03
C THR A 150 -12.31 7.83 -5.75
N LYS A 151 -11.44 8.63 -5.13
CA LYS A 151 -10.87 9.83 -5.78
C LYS A 151 -10.03 9.46 -7.00
N TYR A 152 -9.25 8.37 -6.93
CA TYR A 152 -8.47 7.88 -8.06
C TYR A 152 -9.33 7.50 -9.27
N GLU A 153 -10.52 6.95 -9.05
CA GLU A 153 -11.44 6.58 -10.13
C GLU A 153 -12.06 7.79 -10.85
N ASN A 154 -12.14 8.95 -10.19
CA ASN A 154 -12.81 10.14 -10.72
C ASN A 154 -11.87 11.16 -11.39
N GLU A 155 -10.55 10.93 -11.38
CA GLU A 155 -9.54 11.83 -11.96
C GLU A 155 -9.13 11.47 -13.41
N TRP A 156 -9.75 10.45 -14.01
CA TRP A 156 -9.52 9.98 -15.39
C TRP A 156 -10.83 9.76 -16.15
#